data_AF-A0A849RDQ7-F1
#
_entry.id   AF-A0A849RDQ7-F1
#
_cell.length_a   1.000
_cell.length_b   1.000
_cell.length_c   1.000
_cell.angle_alpha   90.00
_cell.angle_beta   90.00
_cell.angle_gamma   90.00
#
_symmetry.space_group_name_H-M   'P 1'
#
loop_
_entity.id
_entity.type
_entity.pdbx_description
1 polymer ?
#
loop_
_entity_poly.entity_id
_entity_poly.type
_entity_poly.pdbx_seq_one_letter_code
_entity_poly.pdbx_strand_id
1 'polypeptide(L)' 'MIPTDELGWSQQLFGGSDLGDARRTARLVDVAARMAKQVGSSLAKSCD' A
#
# COMPACT_ATOMS: atom_id res chain seq x y z
N MET A 1 7.34 -13.43 -9.00
CA MET A 1 8.45 -12.79 -8.28
C MET A 1 7.95 -12.46 -6.89
N ILE A 2 8.67 -12.84 -5.83
CA ILE A 2 8.30 -12.39 -4.47
C ILE A 2 8.84 -10.97 -4.31
N PRO A 3 8.02 -9.99 -3.90
CA PRO A 3 8.45 -8.61 -3.70
C PRO A 3 9.53 -8.52 -2.64
N THR A 4 10.55 -7.70 -2.89
CA THR A 4 11.69 -7.50 -1.98
C THR A 4 11.50 -6.32 -1.03
N ASP A 5 10.45 -5.52 -1.22
CA ASP A 5 10.10 -4.36 -0.39
C ASP A 5 8.57 -4.20 -0.24
N GLU A 6 8.16 -3.31 0.68
CA GLU A 6 6.76 -3.10 1.06
C GLU A 6 5.94 -2.47 -0.08
N LEU A 7 6.57 -1.65 -0.91
CA LEU A 7 5.90 -1.03 -2.06
C LEU A 7 5.61 -2.07 -3.15
N GLY A 8 6.57 -2.92 -3.48
CA GLY A 8 6.40 -4.02 -4.41
C GLY A 8 5.33 -5.01 -3.94
N TRP A 9 5.30 -5.31 -2.63
CA TRP A 9 4.24 -6.12 -2.04
C TRP A 9 2.87 -5.48 -2.18
N SER A 10 2.76 -4.19 -1.87
CA SER A 10 1.50 -3.45 -1.98
C SER A 10 1.03 -3.31 -3.41
N GLN A 11 1.95 -3.08 -4.35
CA GLN A 11 1.66 -3.00 -5.78
C GLN A 11 1.17 -4.34 -6.32
N GLN A 12 1.80 -5.45 -5.93
CA GLN A 12 1.37 -6.78 -6.35
C GLN A 12 -0.04 -7.10 -5.84
N LEU A 13 -0.36 -6.72 -4.60
CA LEU A 13 -1.63 -7.08 -3.97
C LEU A 13 -2.78 -6.15 -4.38
N PHE A 14 -2.53 -4.84 -4.48
CA PHE A 14 -3.58 -3.83 -4.63
C PHE A 14 -3.51 -3.04 -5.94
N GLY A 15 -2.41 -3.14 -6.70
CA GLY A 15 -2.18 -2.31 -7.90
C GLY A 15 -3.19 -2.54 -9.03
N GLY A 16 -3.87 -3.69 -9.05
CA GLY A 16 -4.93 -4.01 -10.01
C GLY A 16 -6.35 -3.67 -9.54
N SER A 17 -6.51 -2.99 -8.41
CA SER A 17 -7.84 -2.68 -7.88
C SER A 17 -8.56 -1.67 -8.76
N ASP A 18 -9.77 -1.98 -9.21
CA ASP A 18 -10.64 -1.03 -9.90
C ASP A 18 -11.53 -0.29 -8.89
N LEU A 19 -11.08 0.91 -8.49
CA LEU A 19 -11.80 1.79 -7.55
C LEU A 19 -12.54 2.93 -8.26
N GLY A 20 -12.69 2.83 -9.60
CA GLY A 20 -13.30 3.85 -10.45
C GLY A 20 -12.49 5.14 -10.61
N ASP A 21 -11.30 5.24 -10.01
CA ASP A 21 -10.34 6.34 -10.19
C ASP A 21 -8.91 5.82 -9.92
N ALA A 22 -8.02 5.96 -10.89
CA ALA A 22 -6.63 5.50 -10.79
C ALA A 22 -5.88 6.11 -9.59
N ARG A 23 -6.24 7.33 -9.16
CA ARG A 23 -5.65 8.00 -7.99
C ARG A 23 -6.02 7.29 -6.69
N ARG A 24 -7.21 6.71 -6.61
CA ARG A 24 -7.65 5.94 -5.43
C ARG A 24 -6.86 4.64 -5.33
N THR A 25 -6.66 3.95 -6.45
CA THR A 25 -5.84 2.73 -6.50
C THR A 25 -4.39 3.04 -6.12
N ALA A 26 -3.81 4.11 -6.66
CA ALA A 26 -2.48 4.56 -6.28
C ALA A 26 -2.38 4.89 -4.78
N ARG A 27 -3.39 5.57 -4.22
CA ARG A 27 -3.42 5.89 -2.79
C ARG A 27 -3.57 4.63 -1.92
N LEU A 28 -4.34 3.64 -2.36
CA LEU A 28 -4.47 2.36 -1.65
C LEU A 28 -3.12 1.64 -1.56
N VAL A 29 -2.39 1.58 -2.68
CA VAL A 29 -1.03 1.00 -2.72
C VAL A 29 -0.09 1.74 -1.76
N ASP A 30 -0.09 3.07 -1.77
CA ASP A 30 0.76 3.89 -0.88
C ASP A 30 0.42 3.68 0.60
N VAL A 31 -0.88 3.68 0.97
CA VAL A 31 -1.32 3.43 2.34
C VAL A 31 -0.91 2.02 2.79
N ALA A 32 -1.12 1.01 1.96
CA ALA A 32 -0.73 -0.37 2.27
C ALA A 32 0.78 -0.51 2.49
N ALA A 33 1.60 0.15 1.66
CA ALA A 33 3.05 0.10 1.77
C ALA A 33 3.53 0.73 3.09
N ARG A 34 2.95 1.88 3.46
CA ARG A 34 3.23 2.56 4.73
C ARG A 34 2.85 1.72 5.94
N MET A 35 1.67 1.10 5.90
CA MET A 35 1.22 0.21 6.97
C MET A 35 2.09 -1.05 7.08
N ALA A 36 2.48 -1.64 5.95
CA ALA A 36 3.38 -2.79 5.91
C ALA A 36 4.78 -2.46 6.47
N LYS A 37 5.27 -1.24 6.23
CA LYS A 37 6.55 -0.77 6.80
C LYS A 37 6.49 -0.63 8.32
N GLN A 38 5.31 -0.43 8.91
CA GLN A 38 5.11 -0.18 10.34
C GLN A 38 4.09 -1.15 10.97
N VAL A 39 4.18 -2.45 10.67
CA VAL A 39 3.22 -3.46 11.15
C VAL A 39 2.95 -3.32 12.66
N GLY A 40 1.66 -3.28 13.03
CA GLY A 40 1.21 -3.15 14.41
C GLY A 40 1.16 -1.71 14.93
N SER A 41 1.64 -0.73 14.17
CA SER A 41 1.44 0.69 14.49
C SER A 41 0.04 1.18 14.09
N SER A 42 -0.36 2.33 14.63
CA SER A 42 -1.61 2.99 14.22
C SER A 42 -1.52 3.54 12.81
N LEU A 43 -2.69 3.79 12.18
CA LEU A 43 -2.75 4.41 10.87
C LEU A 43 -2.13 5.81 10.86
N ALA A 44 -2.38 6.61 11.90
CA ALA A 44 -1.80 7.94 12.05
C ALA A 44 -0.27 7.87 12.01
N LYS A 45 0.34 7.04 12.86
CA LYS A 45 1.80 6.85 12.90
C LYS A 45 2.39 6.32 11.59
N SER A 46 1.62 5.50 10.86
CA SER A 46 2.05 4.97 9.56
C SER A 46 1.99 6.02 8.45
N CYS A 47 1.14 7.04 8.60
CA CYS A 47 0.88 8.07 7.58
C CYS A 47 1.50 9.44 7.90
N ASP A 48 1.99 9.64 9.12
CA ASP A 48 2.89 10.74 9.52
C ASP A 48 4.18 10.72 8.70
#